data_AF-A0A2X3CH38-F1
#
_entry.id   AF-A0A2X3CH38-F1
#
_cell.length_a   1.000
_cell.length_b   1.000
_cell.length_c   1.000
_cell.angle_alpha   90.00
_cell.angle_beta   90.00
_cell.angle_gamma   90.00
#
_symmetry.space_group_name_H-M   'P 1'
#
loop_
_entity.id
_entity.type
_entity.pdbx_description
1 polymer ?
#
loop_
_entity_poly.entity_id
_entity_poly.type
_entity_poly.pdbx_seq_one_letter_code
_entity_poly.pdbx_strand_id
1 'polypeptide(L)'
;MSSLLIPADWKVKRSTPFFTKENVPAALLSHHNTAAGVFGQLCVMEGTVTYYGFANEQATEPEKKVVIHAGQFATSPPQYWHRVELQ
;
A
#
# COMPACT_ATOMS: atom_id res chain seq x y z
N MET A 1 9.63 9.78 8.38
CA MET A 1 8.35 9.40 9.03
C MET A 1 8.17 7.90 8.82
N SER A 2 8.24 7.13 9.91
CA SER A 2 8.23 5.66 9.87
C SER A 2 6.88 5.10 9.45
N SER A 3 6.88 3.95 8.76
CA SER A 3 5.70 3.11 8.58
C SER A 3 5.05 2.80 9.93
N LEU A 4 3.73 2.70 9.97
CA LEU A 4 3.02 2.29 11.18
C LEU A 4 3.32 0.81 11.47
N LEU A 5 3.58 0.49 12.73
CA LEU A 5 3.93 -0.88 13.11
C LEU A 5 2.67 -1.75 13.17
N ILE A 6 2.72 -2.90 12.51
CA ILE A 6 1.70 -3.94 12.64
C ILE A 6 1.88 -4.60 14.02
N PRO A 7 0.83 -4.74 14.84
CA PRO A 7 0.96 -5.40 16.14
C PRO A 7 1.47 -6.85 15.99
N ALA A 8 2.35 -7.28 16.89
CA ALA A 8 3.09 -8.54 16.77
C ALA A 8 2.21 -9.81 16.83
N ASP A 9 1.03 -9.69 17.42
CA ASP A 9 0.04 -10.76 17.53
C ASP A 9 -0.79 -10.95 16.24
N TRP A 10 -0.78 -9.98 15.32
CA TRP A 10 -1.51 -10.07 14.06
C TRP A 10 -0.87 -11.12 13.12
N LYS A 11 -1.70 -11.75 12.30
CA LYS A 11 -1.29 -12.83 11.39
C LYS A 11 -1.62 -12.49 9.94
N VAL A 12 -0.77 -12.96 9.04
CA VAL A 12 -1.02 -12.86 7.59
C VAL A 12 -2.23 -13.73 7.25
N LYS A 13 -3.33 -13.08 6.82
CA LYS A 13 -4.55 -13.76 6.40
C LYS A 13 -4.50 -14.21 4.93
N ARG A 14 -3.86 -13.43 4.07
CA ARG A 14 -3.74 -13.64 2.62
C ARG A 14 -2.53 -12.87 2.09
N SER A 15 -1.88 -13.41 1.07
CA SER A 15 -0.88 -12.71 0.25
C SER A 15 -1.30 -12.71 -1.22
N THR A 16 -0.93 -11.67 -1.96
CA THR A 16 -1.09 -11.62 -3.41
C THR A 16 0.11 -12.29 -4.09
N PRO A 17 0.00 -12.70 -5.37
CA PRO A 17 1.18 -12.99 -6.17
C PRO A 17 2.00 -11.71 -6.43
N PHE A 18 3.15 -11.85 -7.09
CA PHE A 18 3.90 -10.71 -7.58
C PHE A 18 3.16 -9.99 -8.70
N PHE A 19 3.25 -8.66 -8.66
CA PHE A 19 2.72 -7.80 -9.70
C PHE A 19 3.83 -6.99 -10.37
N THR A 20 3.67 -6.80 -11.67
CA THR A 20 4.45 -5.93 -12.54
C THR A 20 3.51 -4.94 -13.22
N LYS A 21 4.02 -4.04 -14.05
CA LYS A 21 3.19 -3.07 -14.78
C LYS A 21 2.19 -3.76 -15.72
N GLU A 22 2.50 -4.98 -16.17
CA GLU A 22 1.71 -5.73 -17.13
C GLU A 22 0.51 -6.46 -16.50
N ASN A 23 0.57 -6.82 -15.22
CA ASN A 23 -0.43 -7.67 -14.58
C ASN A 23 -1.01 -7.10 -13.26
N VAL A 24 -0.60 -5.90 -12.84
CA VAL A 24 -1.12 -5.26 -11.64
C VAL A 24 -2.63 -5.02 -11.78
N PRO A 25 -3.45 -5.42 -10.79
CA PRO A 25 -4.87 -5.11 -10.80
C PRO A 25 -5.11 -3.60 -10.83
N ALA A 26 -5.93 -3.14 -11.76
CA ALA A 26 -6.22 -1.70 -11.93
C ALA A 26 -6.73 -1.04 -10.64
N ALA A 27 -7.44 -1.79 -9.79
CA ALA A 27 -7.93 -1.32 -8.49
C ALA A 27 -6.81 -0.82 -7.56
N LEU A 28 -5.60 -1.37 -7.66
CA LEU A 28 -4.46 -0.92 -6.84
C LEU A 28 -3.90 0.44 -7.31
N LEU A 29 -4.12 0.76 -8.58
CA LEU A 29 -3.67 2.01 -9.20
C LEU A 29 -4.66 3.17 -8.95
N SER A 30 -5.88 2.87 -8.52
CA SER A 30 -6.91 3.83 -8.14
C SER A 30 -7.11 3.90 -6.62
N HIS A 31 -7.94 4.84 -6.17
CA HIS A 31 -8.32 4.97 -4.76
C HIS A 31 -8.93 3.68 -4.22
N HIS A 32 -8.32 3.14 -3.17
CA HIS A 32 -8.83 1.99 -2.43
C HIS A 32 -8.33 2.02 -0.98
N ASN A 33 -8.85 1.10 -0.16
CA ASN A 33 -8.37 0.87 1.20
C ASN A 33 -8.43 -0.62 1.55
N THR A 34 -7.91 -0.96 2.72
CA THR A 34 -8.10 -2.28 3.32
C THR A 34 -9.37 -2.32 4.16
N ALA A 35 -9.95 -3.51 4.34
CA ALA A 35 -11.10 -3.71 5.20
C ALA A 35 -10.80 -3.34 6.67
N ALA A 36 -11.86 -3.12 7.46
CA ALA A 36 -11.74 -2.94 8.91
C ALA A 36 -10.97 -4.12 9.55
N GLY A 37 -10.04 -3.81 10.44
CA GLY A 37 -9.17 -4.81 11.08
C GLY A 37 -8.15 -5.48 10.16
N VAL A 38 -7.90 -4.95 8.96
CA VAL A 38 -6.89 -5.48 8.02
C VAL A 38 -5.79 -4.45 7.76
N PHE A 39 -4.56 -4.81 8.12
CA PHE A 39 -3.37 -4.05 7.74
C PHE A 39 -2.86 -4.54 6.38
N GLY A 40 -2.52 -3.62 5.48
CA GLY A 40 -1.78 -3.93 4.26
C GLY A 40 -0.28 -3.84 4.50
N GLN A 41 0.50 -4.77 3.95
CA GLN A 41 1.96 -4.66 3.86
C GLN A 41 2.37 -4.81 2.40
N LEU A 42 2.96 -3.75 1.84
CA LEU A 42 3.43 -3.67 0.47
C LEU A 42 4.95 -3.84 0.45
N CYS A 43 5.42 -4.99 -0.01
CA CYS A 43 6.85 -5.31 -0.14
C CYS A 43 7.28 -5.17 -1.61
N VAL A 44 8.35 -4.41 -1.85
CA VAL A 44 8.90 -4.24 -3.21
C VAL A 44 10.08 -5.17 -3.38
N MET A 45 9.96 -6.10 -4.34
CA MET A 45 11.04 -7.05 -4.64
C MET A 45 12.04 -6.50 -5.65
N GLU A 46 11.56 -5.73 -6.63
CA GLU A 46 12.34 -5.13 -7.71
C GLU A 46 11.73 -3.78 -8.09
N GLY A 47 12.56 -2.88 -8.61
CA GLY A 47 12.13 -1.57 -9.06
C GLY A 47 11.77 -0.64 -7.91
N THR A 48 10.78 0.22 -8.13
CA THR A 48 10.30 1.18 -7.14
C THR A 48 8.79 1.34 -7.25
N VAL A 49 8.12 1.43 -6.10
CA VAL A 49 6.69 1.72 -6.02
C VAL A 49 6.49 2.99 -5.24
N THR A 50 5.71 3.92 -5.79
CA THR A 50 5.27 5.11 -5.07
C THR A 50 3.89 4.87 -4.45
N TYR A 51 3.80 5.04 -3.14
CA TYR A 51 2.57 4.98 -2.37
C TYR A 51 2.04 6.40 -2.12
N TYR A 52 0.75 6.60 -2.36
CA TYR A 52 0.04 7.83 -2.07
C TYR A 52 -1.08 7.56 -1.08
N GLY A 53 -1.06 8.24 0.07
CA GLY A 53 -2.08 8.16 1.12
C GLY A 53 -2.95 9.41 1.17
N PHE A 54 -4.23 9.23 1.50
CA PHE A 54 -5.26 10.26 1.44
C PHE A 54 -6.07 10.29 2.74
N ALA A 55 -6.54 11.49 3.11
CA ALA A 55 -7.32 11.70 4.33
C ALA A 55 -8.67 10.95 4.30
N ASN A 56 -9.27 10.81 3.12
CA ASN A 56 -10.57 10.16 2.89
C ASN A 56 -10.73 9.80 1.40
N GLU A 57 -11.87 9.20 1.06
CA GLU A 57 -12.22 8.75 -0.28
C GLU A 57 -12.31 9.87 -1.32
N GLN A 58 -12.75 11.07 -0.90
CA GLN A 58 -12.99 12.21 -1.79
C GLN A 58 -11.76 13.11 -1.96
N ALA A 59 -10.69 12.87 -1.20
CA ALA A 59 -9.48 13.68 -1.26
C ALA A 59 -8.77 13.49 -2.61
N THR A 60 -8.54 14.59 -3.32
CA THR A 60 -7.84 14.57 -4.62
C THR A 60 -6.33 14.68 -4.46
N GLU A 61 -5.87 15.34 -3.38
CA GLU A 61 -4.47 15.54 -3.07
C GLU A 61 -3.99 14.56 -1.99
N PRO A 62 -2.84 13.89 -2.19
CA PRO A 62 -2.29 12.98 -1.19
C PRO A 62 -1.70 13.76 -0.01
N GLU A 63 -2.09 13.38 1.20
CA GLU A 63 -1.46 13.88 2.44
C GLU A 63 -0.11 13.19 2.72
N LYS A 64 0.12 12.05 2.07
CA LYS A 64 1.33 11.24 2.24
C LYS A 64 1.84 10.71 0.90
N LYS A 65 3.13 10.86 0.65
CA LYS A 65 3.84 10.24 -0.48
C LYS A 65 5.06 9.49 0.04
N VAL A 66 5.20 8.22 -0.33
CA VAL A 66 6.33 7.37 0.06
C VAL A 66 6.86 6.66 -1.17
N VAL A 67 8.16 6.74 -1.40
CA VAL A 67 8.86 5.95 -2.41
C VAL A 67 9.43 4.71 -1.73
N ILE A 68 9.08 3.52 -2.23
CA ILE A 68 9.47 2.23 -1.66
C ILE A 68 10.40 1.54 -2.65
N HIS A 69 11.65 1.34 -2.27
CA HIS A 69 12.65 0.70 -3.11
C HIS A 69 12.67 -0.82 -2.89
N ALA A 70 13.30 -1.55 -3.83
CA ALA A 70 13.56 -2.97 -3.69
C ALA A 70 14.19 -3.33 -2.32
N GLY A 71 13.69 -4.39 -1.70
CA GLY A 71 14.10 -4.82 -0.36
C GLY A 71 13.41 -4.06 0.79
N GLN A 72 12.57 -3.08 0.50
CA GLN A 72 11.81 -2.33 1.50
C GLN A 72 10.31 -2.68 1.47
N PHE A 73 9.62 -2.25 2.52
CA PHE A 73 8.17 -2.33 2.58
C PHE A 73 7.54 -1.08 3.21
N ALA A 74 6.27 -0.85 2.87
CA ALA A 74 5.40 0.09 3.55
C ALA A 74 4.14 -0.62 4.08
N THR A 75 3.46 0.03 5.02
CA THR A 75 2.27 -0.52 5.67
C THR A 75 1.08 0.43 5.52
N SER A 76 -0.09 -0.10 5.21
CA SER A 76 -1.35 0.64 5.11
C SER A 76 -2.27 0.26 6.28
N PRO A 77 -2.56 1.16 7.23
CA PRO A 77 -3.49 0.85 8.32
C PRO A 77 -4.92 0.58 7.81
N PRO A 78 -5.76 -0.12 8.61
CA PRO A 78 -7.14 -0.43 8.24
C PRO A 78 -7.91 0.80 7.76
N GLN A 79 -8.64 0.64 6.65
CA GLN A 79 -9.54 1.66 6.08
C GLN A 79 -8.88 2.98 5.63
N TYR A 80 -7.55 3.05 5.62
CA TYR A 80 -6.82 4.23 5.14
C TYR A 80 -6.77 4.25 3.61
N TRP A 81 -7.19 5.37 3.02
CA TRP A 81 -7.31 5.53 1.58
C TRP A 81 -5.95 5.73 0.93
N HIS A 82 -5.70 4.98 -0.14
CA HIS A 82 -4.44 5.01 -0.86
C HIS A 82 -4.55 4.54 -2.31
N ARG A 83 -3.48 4.78 -3.06
CA ARG A 83 -3.19 4.14 -4.35
C ARG A 83 -1.69 3.95 -4.52
N VAL A 84 -1.30 3.09 -5.46
CA VAL A 84 0.12 2.90 -5.80
C VAL A 84 0.40 3.24 -7.26
N GLU A 85 1.67 3.53 -7.54
CA GLU A 85 2.20 3.77 -8.87
C GLU A 85 3.51 2.98 -9.01
N LEU A 86 3.61 2.13 -10.03
CA LEU A 86 4.79 1.32 -10.31
C LEU A 86 5.70 2.09 -11.27
N GLN A 87 7.01 2.11 -10.98
CA GLN A 87 8.04 2.75 -11.83
C GLN A 87 8.90 1.74 -12.57
#